data_AF-A0A250KW39-F1
#
_entry.id   AF-A0A250KW39-F1
#
_cell.length_a   1.000
_cell.length_b   1.000
_cell.length_c   1.000
_cell.angle_alpha   90.00
_cell.angle_beta   90.00
_cell.angle_gamma   90.00
#
_symmetry.space_group_name_H-M   'P 1'
#
loop_
_entity.id
_entity.type
_entity.pdbx_description
1 polymer ?
#
loop_
_entity_poly.entity_id
_entity_poly.type
_entity_poly.pdbx_seq_one_letter_code
_entity_poly.pdbx_strand_id
1 'polypeptide(L)'
;MTSVAHQNVYLGPSALGRLRDDESVAIAVGRDGVELERAGETLVEKRVRLPVRWVKGFSDVQVYQPGLRLFCECSGAEARRFLRSVPRNPAAGAYLARSGNTLRLSQLAVGGGMRVGGLHRLRVLDPLLGRIAGLRIWGYADAGVSAWDLNFGDARLFLLLSPEVQRGFSGEGQALQILAGGGWEGALARVRAELRWQAELDPARLAGNTGLGEPQVAAVLTALGARGLAGFDVTTQRYFHRELPFDLERIESFRR
;
A
#
# COMPACT_ATOMS: atom_id res chain seq x y z
N MET A 1 16.77 -12.31 -10.55
CA MET A 1 15.88 -12.44 -9.37
C MET A 1 16.17 -11.29 -8.44
N THR A 2 15.43 -10.19 -8.58
CA THR A 2 15.62 -9.00 -7.74
C THR A 2 14.82 -9.22 -6.46
N SER A 3 15.50 -9.59 -5.39
CA SER A 3 14.90 -9.54 -4.05
C SER A 3 14.59 -8.08 -3.76
N VAL A 4 13.31 -7.72 -3.67
CA VAL A 4 12.89 -6.38 -3.25
C VAL A 4 13.19 -6.29 -1.76
N ALA A 5 14.33 -5.70 -1.41
CA ALA A 5 14.66 -5.41 -0.02
C ALA A 5 13.65 -4.38 0.51
N HIS A 6 12.77 -4.81 1.41
CA HIS A 6 11.85 -3.90 2.08
C HIS A 6 12.58 -3.14 3.17
N GLN A 7 12.75 -1.83 2.99
CA GLN A 7 13.50 -0.98 3.90
C GLN A 7 12.74 0.26 4.29
N ASN A 8 13.01 0.73 5.51
CA ASN A 8 12.57 2.04 5.98
C ASN A 8 13.70 3.02 5.72
N VAL A 9 13.75 3.55 4.50
CA VAL A 9 14.71 4.60 4.15
C VAL A 9 13.95 5.90 3.96
N TYR A 10 14.42 6.93 4.64
CA TYR A 10 14.01 8.29 4.36
C TYR A 10 14.98 8.82 3.30
N LEU A 11 14.50 8.94 2.07
CA LEU A 11 15.24 9.66 1.03
C LEU A 11 14.95 11.15 1.23
N GLY A 12 15.91 11.88 1.74
CA GLY A 12 15.74 13.32 1.96
C GLY A 12 15.58 14.06 0.63
N PRO A 13 14.80 15.16 0.58
CA PRO A 13 14.66 15.99 -0.61
C PRO A 13 16.00 16.56 -1.12
N SER A 14 17.03 16.62 -0.26
CA SER A 14 18.38 17.09 -0.60
C SER A 14 19.19 16.12 -1.47
N ALA A 15 18.94 14.81 -1.38
CA ALA A 15 19.66 13.78 -2.12
C ALA A 15 19.13 13.65 -3.56
N LEU A 16 17.81 13.43 -3.67
CA LEU A 16 17.13 13.26 -4.96
C LEU A 16 16.84 14.59 -5.67
N GLY A 17 16.60 15.67 -4.93
CA GLY A 17 16.26 16.98 -5.51
C GLY A 17 17.42 17.67 -6.24
N ARG A 18 18.63 17.11 -6.19
CA ARG A 18 19.81 17.59 -6.91
C ARG A 18 20.05 16.86 -8.23
N LEU A 19 19.30 15.80 -8.51
CA LEU A 19 19.41 15.01 -9.73
C LEU A 19 18.80 15.79 -10.91
N ARG A 20 19.46 15.73 -12.06
CA ARG A 20 18.93 16.26 -13.32
C ARG A 20 18.25 15.16 -14.13
N ASP A 21 17.31 15.54 -15.00
CA ASP A 21 16.54 14.59 -15.82
C ASP A 21 17.41 13.75 -16.77
N ASP A 22 18.59 14.24 -17.15
CA ASP A 22 19.53 13.63 -18.10
C ASP A 22 20.66 12.84 -17.41
N GLU A 23 20.60 12.69 -16.09
CA GLU A 23 21.70 12.15 -15.31
C GLU A 23 21.56 10.65 -15.05
N SER A 24 22.61 9.88 -15.33
CA SER A 24 22.66 8.46 -15.01
C SER A 24 22.99 8.28 -13.53
N VAL A 25 22.12 7.57 -12.82
CA VAL A 25 22.23 7.33 -11.38
C VAL A 25 21.99 5.85 -11.13
N ALA A 26 22.85 5.23 -10.33
CA ALA A 26 22.59 3.89 -9.82
C ALA A 26 21.98 3.99 -8.42
N ILE A 27 20.90 3.26 -8.16
CA ILE A 27 20.29 3.15 -6.84
C ILE A 27 20.47 1.72 -6.36
N ALA A 28 21.20 1.53 -5.26
CA ALA A 28 21.29 0.27 -4.56
C ALA A 28 20.45 0.34 -3.28
N VAL A 29 19.57 -0.64 -3.08
CA VAL A 29 18.77 -0.78 -1.85
C VAL A 29 19.23 -2.06 -1.16
N GLY A 30 20.04 -1.93 -0.12
CA GLY A 30 20.66 -3.05 0.60
C GLY A 30 20.39 -2.96 2.10
N ARG A 31 20.54 -4.04 2.86
CA ARG A 31 20.09 -4.18 4.28
C ARG A 31 20.40 -2.99 5.22
N ASP A 32 21.46 -2.26 4.93
CA ASP A 32 21.98 -1.16 5.76
C ASP A 32 21.53 0.25 5.30
N GLY A 33 20.95 0.39 4.11
CA GLY A 33 20.40 1.66 3.62
C GLY A 33 20.17 1.71 2.09
N VAL A 34 19.85 2.91 1.61
CA VAL A 34 19.83 3.20 0.17
C VAL A 34 21.09 3.96 -0.18
N GLU A 35 21.79 3.48 -1.20
CA GLU A 35 22.95 4.12 -1.79
C GLU A 35 22.56 4.67 -3.16
N LEU A 36 22.89 5.94 -3.38
CA LEU A 36 22.75 6.64 -4.64
C LEU A 36 24.16 6.86 -5.18
N GLU A 37 24.51 6.23 -6.30
CA GLU A 37 25.79 6.48 -6.97
C GLU A 37 25.58 7.39 -8.18
N ARG A 38 26.35 8.47 -8.22
CA ARG A 38 26.29 9.51 -9.25
C ARG A 38 27.71 9.91 -9.62
N ALA A 39 28.10 9.71 -10.89
CA ALA A 39 29.40 10.15 -11.41
C ALA A 39 30.61 9.74 -10.53
N GLY A 40 30.56 8.57 -9.88
CA GLY A 40 31.60 8.08 -8.97
C GLY A 40 31.50 8.56 -7.52
N GLU A 41 30.50 9.37 -7.18
CA GLU A 41 30.15 9.75 -5.81
C GLU A 41 29.03 8.86 -5.29
N THR A 42 29.25 8.22 -4.12
CA THR A 42 28.22 7.43 -3.44
C THR A 42 27.64 8.21 -2.27
N LEU A 43 26.33 8.46 -2.32
CA LEU A 43 25.55 9.03 -1.23
C LEU A 43 24.80 7.91 -0.50
N VAL A 44 25.14 7.67 0.76
CA VAL A 44 24.48 6.66 1.60
C VAL A 44 23.48 7.33 2.54
N GLU A 45 22.19 7.05 2.34
CA GLU A 45 21.14 7.55 3.22
C GLU A 45 20.93 6.61 4.42
N LYS A 46 20.98 7.20 5.62
CA LYS A 46 20.93 6.44 6.88
C LYS A 46 19.52 5.98 7.21
N ARG A 47 19.45 4.76 7.74
CA ARG A 47 18.21 4.17 8.22
C ARG A 47 17.61 4.97 9.39
N VAL A 48 16.30 5.24 9.30
CA VAL A 48 15.56 5.94 10.37
C VAL A 48 14.90 4.91 11.30
N ARG A 49 14.95 5.15 12.62
CA ARG A 49 14.14 4.38 13.56
C ARG A 49 12.68 4.77 13.40
N LEU A 50 11.86 3.82 12.97
CA LEU A 50 10.43 4.09 12.83
C LEU A 50 9.72 4.09 14.20
N PRO A 51 8.83 5.07 14.44
CA PRO A 51 7.92 5.01 15.58
C PRO A 51 7.04 3.75 15.54
N VAL A 52 6.74 3.17 16.70
CA VAL A 52 5.91 1.95 16.84
C VAL A 52 4.55 2.09 16.15
N ARG A 53 3.93 3.28 16.21
CA ARG A 53 2.67 3.57 15.50
C ARG A 53 2.76 3.40 13.97
N TRP A 54 3.90 3.72 13.37
CA TRP A 54 4.08 3.55 11.92
C TRP A 54 4.24 2.09 11.56
N VAL A 55 4.97 1.35 12.39
CA VAL A 55 5.11 -0.10 12.27
C VAL A 55 3.75 -0.79 12.28
N LYS A 56 2.88 -0.46 13.26
CA LYS A 56 1.50 -0.97 13.31
C LYS A 56 0.71 -0.59 12.05
N GLY A 57 0.80 0.67 11.63
CA GLY A 57 0.16 1.14 10.39
C GLY A 57 0.56 0.36 9.13
N PHE A 58 1.83 -0.02 8.96
CA PHE A 58 2.28 -0.80 7.79
C PHE A 58 1.73 -2.24 7.74
N SER A 59 1.47 -2.80 8.92
CA SER A 59 0.79 -4.09 9.08
C SER A 59 -0.70 -3.95 8.79
N ASP A 60 -1.36 -2.96 9.40
CA ASP A 60 -2.81 -2.72 9.26
C ASP A 60 -3.22 -2.43 7.82
N VAL A 61 -2.39 -1.69 7.07
CA VAL A 61 -2.63 -1.39 5.64
C VAL A 61 -2.81 -2.67 4.80
N GLN A 62 -2.10 -3.76 5.09
CA GLN A 62 -2.24 -4.99 4.31
C GLN A 62 -3.54 -5.72 4.55
N VAL A 63 -4.20 -5.48 5.69
CA VAL A 63 -5.46 -6.13 6.03
C VAL A 63 -6.60 -5.60 5.15
N TYR A 64 -6.58 -4.33 4.77
CA TYR A 64 -7.61 -3.73 3.91
C TYR A 64 -7.47 -4.13 2.44
N GLN A 65 -6.24 -4.36 1.98
CA GLN A 65 -5.98 -4.47 0.55
C GLN A 65 -6.70 -5.63 -0.15
N PRO A 66 -6.81 -6.85 0.41
CA PRO A 66 -7.61 -7.94 -0.17
C PRO A 66 -9.11 -7.63 -0.30
N GLY A 67 -9.64 -6.75 0.54
CA GLY A 67 -11.05 -6.35 0.49
C GLY A 67 -11.34 -5.16 -0.42
N LEU A 68 -10.30 -4.52 -1.00
CA LEU A 68 -10.50 -3.44 -1.97
C LEU A 68 -11.16 -3.97 -3.24
N ARG A 69 -12.06 -3.17 -3.80
CA ARG A 69 -12.77 -3.44 -5.06
C ARG A 69 -12.56 -2.29 -6.02
N LEU A 70 -12.37 -2.61 -7.30
CA LEU A 70 -12.16 -1.61 -8.34
C LEU A 70 -13.43 -0.77 -8.46
N PHE A 71 -13.29 0.53 -8.23
CA PHE A 71 -14.38 1.48 -8.45
C PHE A 71 -14.39 1.94 -9.91
N CYS A 72 -13.24 2.38 -10.41
CA CYS A 72 -13.11 2.78 -11.80
C CYS A 72 -11.66 2.83 -12.28
N GLU A 73 -11.52 2.78 -13.60
CA GLU A 73 -10.31 3.15 -14.32
C GLU A 73 -10.60 4.36 -15.22
N CYS A 74 -9.67 5.32 -15.27
CA CYS A 74 -9.77 6.48 -16.14
C CYS A 74 -8.43 6.81 -16.84
N SER A 75 -8.55 7.50 -17.97
CA SER A 75 -7.40 7.93 -18.75
C SER A 75 -6.56 8.96 -17.99
N GLY A 76 -5.30 9.10 -18.37
CA GLY A 76 -4.43 10.13 -17.79
C GLY A 76 -5.00 11.55 -17.92
N ALA A 77 -5.76 11.85 -18.97
CA ALA A 77 -6.38 13.17 -19.15
C ALA A 77 -7.45 13.42 -18.07
N GLU A 78 -8.34 12.45 -17.84
CA GLU A 78 -9.37 12.55 -16.80
C GLU A 78 -8.75 12.50 -15.39
N ALA A 79 -7.75 11.64 -15.17
CA ALA A 79 -7.04 11.56 -13.90
C ALA A 79 -6.45 12.92 -13.50
N ARG A 80 -5.77 13.60 -14.43
CA ARG A 80 -5.22 14.94 -14.21
C ARG A 80 -6.31 15.97 -13.94
N ARG A 81 -7.39 15.96 -14.72
CA ARG A 81 -8.54 16.86 -14.52
C ARG A 81 -9.13 16.67 -13.12
N PHE A 82 -9.40 15.43 -12.73
CA PHE A 82 -9.96 15.09 -11.43
C PHE A 82 -9.04 15.48 -10.28
N LEU A 83 -7.75 15.09 -10.31
CA LEU A 83 -6.79 15.38 -9.24
C LEU A 83 -6.56 16.90 -9.04
N ARG A 84 -6.67 17.70 -10.11
CA ARG A 84 -6.66 19.18 -10.00
C ARG A 84 -7.92 19.74 -9.35
N SER A 85 -9.05 19.06 -9.48
CA SER A 85 -10.33 19.45 -8.88
C SER A 85 -10.46 19.05 -7.40
N VAL A 86 -9.56 18.22 -6.89
CA VAL A 86 -9.56 17.78 -5.48
C VAL A 86 -9.42 19.00 -4.55
N PRO A 87 -10.25 19.10 -3.48
CA PRO A 87 -10.17 20.19 -2.52
C PRO A 87 -8.78 20.34 -1.91
N ARG A 88 -8.33 21.59 -1.74
CA ARG A 88 -7.04 21.90 -1.10
C ARG A 88 -7.09 21.78 0.42
N ASN A 89 -8.24 22.11 1.01
CA ASN A 89 -8.44 22.07 2.44
C ASN A 89 -9.07 20.74 2.87
N PRO A 90 -8.84 20.31 4.13
CA PRO A 90 -9.59 19.22 4.72
C PRO A 90 -11.09 19.46 4.56
N ALA A 91 -11.74 18.58 3.81
CA ALA A 91 -13.19 18.54 3.67
C ALA A 91 -13.72 17.32 4.42
N ALA A 92 -14.98 17.38 4.84
CA ALA A 92 -15.72 16.21 5.32
C ALA A 92 -15.71 15.09 4.24
N GLY A 93 -16.05 13.87 4.66
CA GLY A 93 -16.19 12.75 3.73
C GLY A 93 -17.13 13.09 2.58
N ALA A 94 -16.78 12.67 1.37
CA ALA A 94 -17.52 12.90 0.14
C ALA A 94 -17.80 11.56 -0.56
N TYR A 95 -18.58 11.60 -1.62
CA TYR A 95 -18.83 10.46 -2.50
C TYR A 95 -18.19 10.72 -3.85
N LEU A 96 -17.32 9.81 -4.27
CA LEU A 96 -16.82 9.78 -5.63
C LEU A 96 -17.87 9.13 -6.52
N ALA A 97 -18.17 9.77 -7.64
CA ALA A 97 -19.19 9.32 -8.58
C ALA A 97 -18.67 9.40 -10.01
N ARG A 98 -19.09 8.44 -10.83
CA ARG A 98 -18.79 8.42 -12.26
C ARG A 98 -20.01 8.92 -13.04
N SER A 99 -19.79 9.78 -14.03
CA SER A 99 -20.79 10.14 -15.07
C SER A 99 -20.13 9.95 -16.42
N GLY A 100 -20.51 8.90 -17.14
CA GLY A 100 -19.82 8.50 -18.37
C GLY A 100 -18.33 8.23 -18.09
N ASN A 101 -17.45 9.03 -18.69
CA ASN A 101 -16.00 8.96 -18.48
C ASN A 101 -15.45 9.99 -17.49
N THR A 102 -16.33 10.74 -16.82
CA THR A 102 -15.93 11.78 -15.87
C THR A 102 -16.10 11.36 -14.43
N LEU A 103 -15.15 11.77 -13.59
CA LEU A 103 -15.19 11.67 -12.15
C LEU A 103 -15.66 12.99 -11.56
N ARG A 104 -16.53 12.89 -10.55
CA ARG A 104 -17.03 14.03 -9.78
C ARG A 104 -17.12 13.69 -8.30
N LEU A 105 -17.01 14.71 -7.46
CA LEU A 105 -17.28 14.61 -6.04
C LEU A 105 -18.71 15.11 -5.76
N SER A 106 -19.42 14.37 -4.91
CA SER A 106 -20.71 14.73 -4.36
C SER A 106 -20.63 14.77 -2.83
N GLN A 107 -21.29 15.74 -2.20
CA GLN A 107 -21.41 15.77 -0.74
C GLN A 107 -22.49 14.81 -0.23
N LEU A 108 -23.45 14.46 -1.08
CA LEU A 108 -24.51 13.52 -0.78
C LEU A 108 -24.20 12.15 -1.38
N ALA A 109 -24.70 11.10 -0.72
CA ALA A 109 -24.64 9.75 -1.26
C ALA A 109 -25.35 9.70 -2.61
N VAL A 110 -24.75 9.00 -3.56
CA VAL A 110 -25.29 8.83 -4.92
C VAL A 110 -25.25 7.36 -5.30
N GLY A 111 -26.21 6.91 -6.10
CA GLY A 111 -26.27 5.53 -6.56
C GLY A 111 -24.97 5.12 -7.28
N GLY A 112 -24.37 4.01 -6.83
CA GLY A 112 -23.09 3.53 -7.35
C GLY A 112 -21.90 4.44 -7.04
N GLY A 113 -22.03 5.39 -6.11
CA GLY A 113 -20.92 6.20 -5.62
C GLY A 113 -20.11 5.50 -4.54
N MET A 114 -18.85 5.88 -4.40
CA MET A 114 -17.94 5.35 -3.39
C MET A 114 -17.62 6.41 -2.35
N ARG A 115 -17.82 6.11 -1.06
CA ARG A 115 -17.43 7.01 0.03
C ARG A 115 -15.91 7.18 0.05
N VAL A 116 -15.45 8.41 0.11
CA VAL A 116 -14.03 8.79 0.12
C VAL A 116 -13.78 9.90 1.13
N GLY A 117 -12.60 9.91 1.75
CA GLY A 117 -12.25 10.92 2.74
C GLY A 117 -10.78 11.34 2.68
N GLY A 118 -10.51 12.53 3.19
CA GLY A 118 -9.16 13.10 3.24
C GLY A 118 -8.50 13.26 1.87
N LEU A 119 -9.27 13.53 0.81
CA LEU A 119 -8.77 13.63 -0.57
C LEU A 119 -7.72 14.73 -0.77
N HIS A 120 -7.76 15.81 0.03
CA HIS A 120 -6.73 16.85 0.00
C HIS A 120 -5.29 16.31 0.17
N ARG A 121 -5.12 15.12 0.78
CA ARG A 121 -3.83 14.43 0.86
C ARG A 121 -3.26 14.03 -0.50
N LEU A 122 -4.11 13.83 -1.52
CA LEU A 122 -3.67 13.52 -2.89
C LEU A 122 -2.96 14.71 -3.56
N ARG A 123 -3.05 15.92 -3.01
CA ARG A 123 -2.34 17.10 -3.53
C ARG A 123 -0.81 16.95 -3.45
N VAL A 124 -0.30 16.02 -2.64
CA VAL A 124 1.12 15.62 -2.67
C VAL A 124 1.56 15.13 -4.05
N LEU A 125 0.62 14.72 -4.90
CA LEU A 125 0.84 14.24 -6.26
C LEU A 125 0.85 15.36 -7.30
N ASP A 126 0.59 16.63 -6.93
CA ASP A 126 0.55 17.76 -7.86
C ASP A 126 1.79 17.83 -8.78
N PRO A 127 3.03 17.62 -8.29
CA PRO A 127 4.22 17.63 -9.14
C PRO A 127 4.25 16.49 -10.17
N LEU A 128 3.54 15.39 -9.91
CA LEU A 128 3.55 14.18 -10.74
C LEU A 128 2.44 14.18 -11.79
N LEU A 129 1.46 15.09 -11.71
CA LEU A 129 0.26 15.06 -12.57
C LEU A 129 0.60 15.03 -14.05
N GLY A 130 1.64 15.76 -14.49
CA GLY A 130 2.04 15.81 -15.90
C GLY A 130 2.35 14.42 -16.49
N ARG A 131 2.87 13.50 -15.69
CA ARG A 131 3.35 12.18 -16.15
C ARG A 131 2.30 11.06 -16.08
N ILE A 132 1.11 11.32 -15.51
CA ILE A 132 0.10 10.27 -15.30
C ILE A 132 -0.46 9.78 -16.64
N ALA A 133 -0.21 8.52 -16.97
CA ALA A 133 -0.78 7.83 -18.13
C ALA A 133 -2.19 7.29 -17.85
N GLY A 134 -2.49 6.91 -16.61
CA GLY A 134 -3.80 6.41 -16.20
C GLY A 134 -3.98 6.36 -14.68
N LEU A 135 -5.21 6.17 -14.23
CA LEU A 135 -5.55 6.07 -12.81
C LEU A 135 -6.60 4.97 -12.60
N ARG A 136 -6.34 4.09 -11.63
CA ARG A 136 -7.35 3.20 -11.06
C ARG A 136 -7.66 3.61 -9.64
N ILE A 137 -8.94 3.59 -9.30
CA ILE A 137 -9.42 3.95 -7.97
C ILE A 137 -10.12 2.73 -7.39
N TRP A 138 -9.79 2.41 -6.14
CA TRP A 138 -10.32 1.26 -5.42
C TRP A 138 -10.98 1.72 -4.13
N GLY A 139 -12.05 1.03 -3.73
CA GLY A 139 -12.79 1.31 -2.49
C GLY A 139 -12.89 0.09 -1.61
N TYR A 140 -12.90 0.32 -0.30
CA TYR A 140 -13.18 -0.72 0.70
C TYR A 140 -14.57 -0.49 1.30
N ALA A 141 -15.57 -1.15 0.73
CA ALA A 141 -16.98 -1.05 1.15
C ALA A 141 -17.38 0.42 1.46
N ASP A 142 -18.18 0.64 2.51
CA ASP A 142 -18.57 1.98 2.98
C ASP A 142 -17.61 2.55 4.05
N ALA A 143 -16.47 1.90 4.28
CA ALA A 143 -15.53 2.31 5.32
C ALA A 143 -14.83 3.64 5.02
N GLY A 144 -14.81 4.08 3.76
CA GLY A 144 -14.13 5.30 3.32
C GLY A 144 -12.63 5.14 3.10
N VAL A 145 -12.09 3.93 3.24
CA VAL A 145 -10.73 3.59 2.79
C VAL A 145 -10.73 3.52 1.27
N SER A 146 -9.78 4.19 0.64
CA SER A 146 -9.64 4.22 -0.83
C SER A 146 -8.19 4.04 -1.25
N ALA A 147 -7.98 3.38 -2.38
CA ALA A 147 -6.67 3.29 -3.00
C ALA A 147 -6.62 3.98 -4.36
N TRP A 148 -5.46 4.56 -4.65
CA TRP A 148 -5.19 5.36 -5.84
C TRP A 148 -3.95 4.78 -6.51
N ASP A 149 -4.18 4.09 -7.62
CA ASP A 149 -3.17 3.38 -8.42
C ASP A 149 -2.88 4.23 -9.67
N LEU A 150 -1.80 5.01 -9.60
CA LEU A 150 -1.35 5.90 -10.66
C LEU A 150 -0.37 5.17 -11.57
N ASN A 151 -0.70 5.10 -12.85
CA ASN A 151 0.18 4.55 -13.88
C ASN A 151 0.92 5.69 -14.59
N PHE A 152 2.23 5.56 -14.75
CA PHE A 152 3.12 6.49 -15.49
C PHE A 152 3.63 5.90 -16.81
N GLY A 153 3.27 4.65 -17.13
CA GLY A 153 3.69 3.91 -18.31
C GLY A 153 4.79 2.89 -17.97
N ASP A 154 5.89 3.38 -17.44
CA ASP A 154 7.07 2.61 -16.99
C ASP A 154 7.08 2.35 -15.47
N ALA A 155 6.32 3.13 -14.71
CA ALA A 155 6.22 3.02 -13.26
C ALA A 155 4.77 3.11 -12.76
N ARG A 156 4.56 2.62 -11.55
CA ARG A 156 3.27 2.67 -10.85
C ARG A 156 3.45 3.19 -9.43
N LEU A 157 2.59 4.13 -9.02
CA LEU A 157 2.51 4.60 -7.64
C LEU A 157 1.16 4.19 -7.04
N PHE A 158 1.20 3.40 -5.98
CA PHE A 158 0.01 2.98 -5.25
C PHE A 158 -0.08 3.71 -3.91
N LEU A 159 -1.20 4.39 -3.67
CA LEU A 159 -1.47 5.11 -2.43
C LEU A 159 -2.76 4.61 -1.78
N LEU A 160 -2.67 4.20 -0.53
CA LEU A 160 -3.84 3.87 0.30
C LEU A 160 -4.15 5.03 1.25
N LEU A 161 -5.39 5.52 1.23
CA LEU A 161 -5.90 6.55 2.10
C LEU A 161 -6.84 5.95 3.15
N SER A 162 -6.56 6.22 4.42
CA SER A 162 -7.47 5.96 5.52
C SER A 162 -8.73 6.83 5.41
N PRO A 163 -9.83 6.52 6.13
CA PRO A 163 -11.08 7.25 5.97
C PRO A 163 -10.96 8.74 6.30
N GLU A 164 -10.17 9.08 7.33
CA GLU A 164 -9.98 10.45 7.80
C GLU A 164 -8.52 10.70 8.17
N VAL A 165 -8.13 11.97 8.37
CA VAL A 165 -6.77 12.34 8.77
C VAL A 165 -6.49 11.91 10.21
N GLN A 166 -7.47 12.11 11.11
CA GLN A 166 -7.34 11.70 12.51
C GLN A 166 -7.54 10.19 12.70
N ARG A 167 -8.22 9.52 11.75
CA ARG A 167 -8.45 8.07 11.75
C ARG A 167 -7.44 7.39 10.82
N GLY A 168 -6.21 7.24 11.30
CA GLY A 168 -5.18 6.47 10.60
C GLY A 168 -5.38 4.96 10.77
N PHE A 169 -4.74 4.17 9.90
CA PHE A 169 -4.82 2.70 9.96
C PHE A 169 -4.33 2.10 11.30
N SER A 170 -3.39 2.78 11.96
CA SER A 170 -2.70 2.35 13.21
C SER A 170 -3.58 2.23 14.46
N GLY A 171 -4.90 2.22 14.35
CA GLY A 171 -5.82 2.14 15.51
C GLY A 171 -7.16 1.48 15.22
N GLU A 172 -7.40 0.95 14.01
CA GLU A 172 -8.71 0.39 13.65
C GLU A 172 -8.93 -1.05 14.13
N GLY A 173 -7.89 -1.70 14.68
CA GLY A 173 -8.01 -3.00 15.34
C GLY A 173 -8.36 -4.17 14.41
N GLN A 174 -8.49 -3.97 13.10
CA GLN A 174 -8.81 -5.02 12.13
C GLN A 174 -7.76 -6.13 12.13
N ALA A 175 -6.47 -5.79 12.10
CA ALA A 175 -5.40 -6.77 12.24
C ALA A 175 -5.48 -7.53 13.58
N LEU A 176 -5.86 -6.84 14.66
CA LEU A 176 -6.02 -7.45 15.98
C LEU A 176 -7.19 -8.42 16.01
N GLN A 177 -8.34 -8.07 15.43
CA GLN A 177 -9.51 -8.94 15.35
C GLN A 177 -9.22 -10.20 14.56
N ILE A 178 -8.48 -10.09 13.45
CA ILE A 178 -8.08 -11.24 12.64
C ILE A 178 -7.08 -12.13 13.39
N LEU A 179 -6.10 -11.53 14.08
CA LEU A 179 -5.16 -12.29 14.89
C LEU A 179 -5.87 -12.98 16.08
N ALA A 180 -6.84 -12.31 16.71
CA ALA A 180 -7.60 -12.83 17.84
C ALA A 180 -8.66 -13.88 17.44
N GLY A 181 -9.11 -13.88 16.17
CA GLY A 181 -10.10 -14.83 15.66
C GLY A 181 -9.63 -16.29 15.64
N GLY A 182 -8.32 -16.53 15.79
CA GLY A 182 -7.73 -17.87 15.82
C GLY A 182 -7.88 -18.67 14.52
N GLY A 183 -7.50 -19.94 14.55
CA GLY A 183 -7.69 -20.89 13.44
C GLY A 183 -6.61 -20.83 12.34
N TRP A 184 -5.68 -19.87 12.42
CA TRP A 184 -4.52 -19.74 11.53
C TRP A 184 -3.24 -20.29 12.17
N GLU A 185 -3.17 -20.45 13.49
CA GLU A 185 -1.95 -20.82 14.24
C GLU A 185 -1.41 -22.19 13.80
N GLY A 186 -2.27 -23.20 13.73
CA GLY A 186 -1.89 -24.56 13.34
C GLY A 186 -1.49 -24.68 11.86
N ALA A 187 -1.96 -23.75 11.01
CA ALA A 187 -1.66 -23.71 9.59
C ALA A 187 -0.46 -22.82 9.24
N LEU A 188 -0.05 -21.94 10.16
CA LEU A 188 0.98 -20.92 9.91
C LEU A 188 2.30 -21.51 9.42
N ALA A 189 2.79 -22.57 10.08
CA ALA A 189 4.07 -23.17 9.74
C ALA A 189 4.09 -23.74 8.31
N ARG A 190 2.99 -24.35 7.87
CA ARG A 190 2.85 -24.94 6.53
C ARG A 190 2.85 -23.87 5.45
N VAL A 191 2.04 -22.82 5.59
CA VAL A 191 1.99 -21.72 4.61
C VAL A 191 3.29 -20.93 4.61
N ARG A 192 3.93 -20.72 5.77
CA ARG A 192 5.20 -19.99 5.86
C ARG A 192 6.34 -20.70 5.11
N ALA A 193 6.36 -22.03 5.06
CA ALA A 193 7.35 -22.79 4.31
C ALA A 193 7.28 -22.50 2.80
N GLU A 194 6.08 -22.22 2.27
CA GLU A 194 5.86 -21.93 0.85
C GLU A 194 6.29 -20.50 0.44
N LEU A 195 6.37 -19.55 1.38
CA LEU A 195 6.66 -18.14 1.08
C LEU A 195 8.07 -17.90 0.51
N ARG A 196 9.02 -18.81 0.77
CA ARG A 196 10.44 -18.63 0.41
C ARG A 196 10.73 -18.82 -1.08
N TRP A 197 9.76 -19.30 -1.87
CA TRP A 197 10.03 -19.83 -3.20
C TRP A 197 9.26 -19.17 -4.35
N GLN A 198 8.47 -18.13 -4.10
CA GLN A 198 7.58 -17.55 -5.12
C GLN A 198 7.59 -16.01 -5.10
N ALA A 199 7.63 -15.41 -6.29
CA ALA A 199 7.49 -13.96 -6.47
C ALA A 199 6.06 -13.47 -6.23
N GLU A 200 5.08 -14.32 -6.54
CA GLU A 200 3.66 -14.10 -6.28
C GLU A 200 3.09 -15.33 -5.59
N LEU A 201 2.20 -15.11 -4.63
CA LEU A 201 1.56 -16.10 -3.80
C LEU A 201 0.07 -16.14 -4.16
N ASP A 202 -0.33 -17.23 -4.79
CA ASP A 202 -1.73 -17.51 -5.13
C ASP A 202 -2.38 -18.33 -4.00
N PRO A 203 -3.43 -17.81 -3.33
CA PRO A 203 -4.14 -18.54 -2.27
C PRO A 203 -4.64 -19.93 -2.70
N ALA A 204 -5.14 -20.08 -3.92
CA ALA A 204 -5.66 -21.35 -4.42
C ALA A 204 -4.53 -22.37 -4.61
N ARG A 205 -3.40 -21.92 -5.14
CA ARG A 205 -2.20 -22.76 -5.29
C ARG A 205 -1.63 -23.17 -3.93
N LEU A 206 -1.57 -22.23 -2.98
CA LEU A 206 -1.13 -22.50 -1.63
C LEU A 206 -2.05 -23.50 -0.92
N ALA A 207 -3.36 -23.40 -1.11
CA ALA A 207 -4.33 -24.38 -0.61
C ALA A 207 -4.04 -25.78 -1.15
N GLY A 208 -3.80 -25.92 -2.46
CA GLY A 208 -3.40 -27.18 -3.09
C GLY A 208 -2.10 -27.76 -2.54
N ASN A 209 -1.03 -26.95 -2.48
CA ASN A 209 0.29 -27.40 -2.00
C ASN A 209 0.27 -27.79 -0.52
N THR A 210 -0.46 -27.03 0.29
CA THR A 210 -0.51 -27.23 1.73
C THR A 210 -1.60 -28.19 2.13
N GLY A 211 -2.54 -28.59 1.27
CA GLY A 211 -3.72 -29.38 1.65
C GLY A 211 -4.66 -28.68 2.64
N LEU A 212 -4.62 -27.34 2.69
CA LEU A 212 -5.48 -26.50 3.53
C LEU A 212 -6.64 -25.95 2.70
N GLY A 213 -7.75 -25.57 3.34
CA GLY A 213 -8.83 -24.86 2.65
C GLY A 213 -8.43 -23.41 2.31
N GLU A 214 -8.90 -22.89 1.18
CA GLU A 214 -8.63 -21.51 0.77
C GLU A 214 -8.97 -20.44 1.83
N PRO A 215 -10.10 -20.53 2.57
CA PRO A 215 -10.38 -19.58 3.65
C PRO A 215 -9.32 -19.60 4.76
N GLN A 216 -8.79 -20.79 5.06
CA GLN A 216 -7.74 -20.96 6.07
C GLN A 216 -6.41 -20.39 5.58
N VAL A 217 -6.06 -20.61 4.31
CA VAL A 217 -4.87 -19.99 3.69
C VAL A 217 -4.99 -18.47 3.67
N ALA A 218 -6.14 -17.93 3.30
CA ALA A 218 -6.40 -16.49 3.32
C ALA A 218 -6.26 -15.89 4.73
N ALA A 219 -6.77 -16.58 5.75
CA ALA A 219 -6.60 -16.17 7.16
C ALA A 219 -5.12 -16.16 7.56
N VAL A 220 -4.35 -17.19 7.19
CA VAL A 220 -2.91 -17.25 7.45
C VAL A 220 -2.15 -16.14 6.73
N LEU A 221 -2.44 -15.89 5.45
CA LEU A 221 -1.82 -14.81 4.67
C LEU A 221 -2.15 -13.42 5.26
N THR A 222 -3.36 -13.24 5.78
CA THR A 222 -3.75 -12.01 6.48
C THR A 222 -2.98 -11.86 7.79
N ALA A 223 -2.85 -12.93 8.58
CA ALA A 223 -2.04 -12.93 9.81
C ALA A 223 -0.55 -12.68 9.53
N LEU A 224 0.00 -13.23 8.44
CA LEU A 224 1.35 -12.95 7.97
C LEU A 224 1.48 -11.48 7.52
N GLY A 225 0.46 -10.93 6.85
CA GLY A 225 0.41 -9.51 6.47
C GLY A 225 0.45 -8.57 7.67
N ALA A 226 -0.32 -8.89 8.70
CA ALA A 226 -0.31 -8.19 9.99
C ALA A 226 1.03 -8.30 10.73
N ARG A 227 1.82 -9.35 10.45
CA ARG A 227 3.19 -9.51 10.95
C ARG A 227 4.25 -8.93 10.01
N GLY A 228 3.86 -8.28 8.92
CA GLY A 228 4.79 -7.73 7.94
C GLY A 228 5.56 -8.79 7.14
N LEU A 229 5.07 -10.03 7.10
CA LEU A 229 5.67 -11.17 6.39
C LEU A 229 5.03 -11.45 5.02
N ALA A 230 3.89 -10.82 4.74
CA ALA A 230 3.22 -10.88 3.45
C ALA A 230 2.67 -9.50 3.07
N GLY A 231 2.57 -9.23 1.79
CA GLY A 231 1.84 -8.10 1.24
C GLY A 231 0.79 -8.57 0.24
N PHE A 232 -0.13 -7.68 -0.13
CA PHE A 232 -1.12 -7.94 -1.18
C PHE A 232 -1.01 -6.84 -2.24
N ASP A 233 -0.91 -7.23 -3.51
CA ASP A 233 -0.99 -6.31 -4.64
C ASP A 233 -2.43 -6.32 -5.18
N VAL A 234 -3.12 -5.20 -4.99
CA VAL A 234 -4.53 -5.02 -5.36
C VAL A 234 -4.73 -5.09 -6.87
N THR A 235 -3.73 -4.72 -7.67
CA THR A 235 -3.86 -4.74 -9.13
C THR A 235 -3.73 -6.15 -9.67
N THR A 236 -2.80 -6.96 -9.15
CA THR A 236 -2.63 -8.35 -9.60
C THR A 236 -3.52 -9.32 -8.82
N GLN A 237 -4.14 -8.86 -7.71
CA GLN A 237 -4.92 -9.67 -6.77
C GLN A 237 -4.11 -10.86 -6.21
N ARG A 238 -2.80 -10.67 -6.07
CA ARG A 238 -1.88 -11.69 -5.55
C ARG A 238 -1.25 -11.24 -4.24
N TYR A 239 -0.99 -12.21 -3.37
CA TYR A 239 -0.10 -11.98 -2.25
C TYR A 239 1.35 -12.00 -2.75
N PHE A 240 2.25 -11.38 -2.00
CA PHE A 240 3.68 -11.50 -2.24
C PHE A 240 4.41 -11.60 -0.90
N HIS A 241 5.54 -12.30 -0.90
CA HIS A 241 6.39 -12.39 0.28
C HIS A 241 7.11 -11.05 0.48
N ARG A 242 7.07 -10.54 1.70
CA ARG A 242 7.84 -9.37 2.12
C ARG A 242 8.32 -9.58 3.53
N GLU A 243 9.46 -9.06 3.90
CA GLU A 243 9.91 -9.05 5.30
C GLU A 243 10.09 -7.61 5.73
N LEU A 244 9.10 -7.06 6.44
CA LEU A 244 9.26 -5.73 7.02
C LEU A 244 10.29 -5.81 8.15
N PRO A 245 11.25 -4.87 8.19
CA PRO A 245 12.41 -5.06 9.03
C PRO A 245 12.15 -4.51 10.44
N PHE A 246 11.14 -5.08 11.10
CA PHE A 246 10.74 -4.74 12.46
C PHE A 246 10.91 -5.96 13.37
N ASP A 247 11.27 -5.70 14.61
CA ASP A 247 11.32 -6.72 15.65
C ASP A 247 9.88 -7.01 16.12
N LEU A 248 9.34 -8.15 15.67
CA LEU A 248 7.98 -8.58 16.02
C LEU A 248 7.82 -8.74 17.52
N GLU A 249 8.77 -9.37 18.21
CA GLU A 249 8.74 -9.58 19.67
C GLU A 249 8.68 -8.24 20.40
N ARG A 250 9.40 -7.24 19.91
CA ARG A 250 9.34 -5.87 20.46
C ARG A 250 7.97 -5.23 20.26
N ILE A 251 7.32 -5.42 19.10
CA ILE A 251 5.93 -4.95 18.86
C ILE A 251 4.96 -5.70 19.78
N GLU A 252 5.18 -6.99 20.02
CA GLU A 252 4.38 -7.80 20.94
C GLU A 252 4.60 -7.39 22.41
N SER A 253 5.80 -6.94 22.79
CA SER A 253 6.09 -6.46 24.15
C SER A 253 5.48 -5.11 24.49
N PHE A 254 5.21 -4.26 23.49
CA PHE A 254 4.42 -3.03 23.65
C PHE A 254 2.90 -3.33 23.81
N ARG A 255 2.52 -4.61 23.98
CA ARG A 255 1.15 -5.07 24.26
C ARG A 255 0.85 -5.19 25.77
N ARG A 256 1.72 -4.73 26.67
CA ARG A 256 1.43 -4.52 28.10
C ARG A 256 1.24 -3.05 28.42
#